data_AF-K0VFZ3-F1
#
_entry.id   AF-K0VFZ3-F1
#
_cell.length_a   1.000
_cell.length_b   1.000
_cell.length_c   1.000
_cell.angle_alpha   90.00
_cell.angle_beta   90.00
_cell.angle_gamma   90.00
#
_symmetry.space_group_name_H-M   'P 1'
#
loop_
_entity.id
_entity.type
_entity.pdbx_description
1 polymer ?
#
loop_
_entity_poly.entity_id
_entity_poly.type
_entity_poly.pdbx_seq_one_letter_code
_entity_poly.pdbx_strand_id
1 'polypeptide(L)' 'MSLIHEIDYGTPASKSETMVTLTIDGQQISVPEGTSVMRASMEAGIEVPKLCATDMVDAFGSCRLCLVE' A
#
# COMPACT_ATOMS: atom_id res chain seq x y z
N MET A 1 -25.16 11.42 -8.23
CA MET A 1 -24.27 11.64 -7.07
C MET A 1 -22.91 11.12 -7.47
N SER A 2 -21.95 12.00 -7.81
CA SER A 2 -20.59 11.54 -8.07
C SER A 2 -20.00 11.13 -6.73
N LEU A 3 -20.00 9.83 -6.44
CA LEU A 3 -19.28 9.26 -5.30
C LEU A 3 -17.80 9.36 -5.66
N ILE A 4 -17.13 10.38 -5.16
CA ILE A 4 -15.66 10.43 -5.17
C ILE A 4 -15.16 9.18 -4.44
N HIS A 5 -14.63 8.22 -5.20
CA HIS A 5 -13.91 7.09 -4.63
C HIS A 5 -12.51 7.59 -4.30
N GLU A 6 -12.32 8.04 -3.07
CA GLU A 6 -10.99 8.24 -2.51
C GLU A 6 -10.41 6.87 -2.18
N ILE A 7 -9.40 6.45 -2.94
CA ILE A 7 -8.72 5.17 -2.73
C ILE A 7 -7.74 5.35 -1.57
N ASP A 8 -7.99 4.63 -0.48
CA ASP A 8 -7.06 4.57 0.64
C ASP A 8 -5.94 3.56 0.30
N TYR A 9 -4.68 4.03 0.26
CA TYR A 9 -3.50 3.21 -0.03
C TYR A 9 -2.92 2.48 1.20
N GLY A 10 -3.45 2.73 2.39
CA GLY A 10 -3.17 2.00 3.63
C GLY A 10 -1.97 2.53 4.41
N THR A 11 -0.99 3.11 3.73
CA THR A 11 0.10 3.85 4.38
C THR A 11 0.42 5.13 3.61
N PRO A 12 1.02 6.13 4.26
CA PRO A 12 1.51 7.34 3.59
C PRO A 12 2.48 7.01 2.44
N ALA A 13 2.60 7.94 1.49
CA ALA A 13 3.53 7.81 0.37
C ALA A 13 4.97 7.99 0.85
N SER A 14 5.89 7.16 0.35
CA SER A 14 7.32 7.45 0.53
C SER A 14 7.75 8.64 -0.34
N LYS A 15 8.72 9.42 0.15
CA LYS A 15 9.28 10.60 -0.52
C LYS A 15 10.64 10.33 -1.17
N SER A 16 11.07 9.07 -1.23
CA SER A 16 12.36 8.71 -1.81
C SER A 16 12.36 8.93 -3.33
N GLU A 17 13.50 9.36 -3.87
CA GLU A 17 13.74 9.45 -5.33
C GLU A 17 14.28 8.13 -5.91
N THR A 18 14.77 7.23 -5.05
CA THR A 18 15.25 5.90 -5.45
C THR A 18 14.07 4.96 -5.66
N MET A 19 14.00 4.32 -6.82
CA MET A 19 12.96 3.32 -7.13
C MET A 19 13.45 1.90 -6.83
N VAL A 20 12.59 1.09 -6.22
CA VAL A 20 12.82 -0.33 -5.96
C VAL A 20 11.78 -1.15 -6.71
N THR A 21 12.22 -2.21 -7.38
CA THR A 21 11.34 -3.11 -8.13
C THR A 21 11.11 -4.39 -7.35
N LEU A 22 9.84 -4.77 -7.17
CA LEU A 22 9.42 -5.99 -6.50
C LEU A 22 8.32 -6.70 -7.32
N THR A 23 8.02 -7.94 -6.94
CA THR A 23 6.93 -8.72 -7.54
C THR A 23 5.87 -8.99 -6.48
N ILE A 24 4.62 -8.62 -6.76
CA ILE A 24 3.46 -8.84 -5.88
C ILE A 24 2.43 -9.64 -6.68
N ASP A 25 2.02 -10.81 -6.19
CA ASP A 25 1.13 -11.75 -6.88
C ASP A 25 1.50 -12.01 -8.37
N GLY A 26 2.80 -12.13 -8.63
CA GLY A 26 3.34 -12.38 -9.98
C GLY A 26 3.40 -11.14 -10.89
N GLN A 27 2.97 -9.97 -10.42
CA GLN A 27 3.07 -8.70 -11.14
C GLN A 27 4.31 -7.92 -10.70
N GLN A 28 5.12 -7.47 -11.66
CA GLN A 28 6.28 -6.64 -11.38
C GLN A 28 5.87 -5.17 -11.25
N ILE A 29 6.25 -4.53 -10.15
CA ILE A 29 5.97 -3.12 -9.86
C ILE A 29 7.23 -2.42 -9.34
N SER A 30 7.40 -1.15 -9.74
CA SER A 30 8.46 -0.27 -9.22
C SER A 30 7.83 0.83 -8.37
N VAL A 31 8.26 0.93 -7.11
CA VAL A 31 7.78 1.93 -6.14
C VAL A 31 8.95 2.67 -5.50
N PRO A 32 8.76 3.87 -4.93
CA PRO A 32 9.81 4.55 -4.18
C PRO A 32 10.31 3.71 -3.01
N GLU A 33 11.61 3.74 -2.75
CA GLU A 33 12.22 3.07 -1.60
C GLU A 33 11.54 3.51 -0.29
N GLY A 34 11.29 2.56 0.62
CA GLY A 34 10.57 2.80 1.87
C GLY A 34 9.03 2.78 1.75
N THR A 35 8.50 2.59 0.55
CA THR A 35 7.06 2.30 0.36
C THR A 35 6.70 0.98 1.04
N SER A 36 5.57 0.95 1.75
CA SER A 36 5.09 -0.27 2.40
C SER A 36 4.58 -1.28 1.37
N VAL A 37 4.65 -2.58 1.70
CA VAL A 37 4.06 -3.64 0.86
C VAL A 37 2.57 -3.39 0.65
N MET A 38 1.83 -2.97 1.69
CA MET A 38 0.40 -2.66 1.60
C MET A 38 0.10 -1.59 0.54
N ARG A 39 0.88 -0.51 0.50
CA ARG A 39 0.72 0.55 -0.50
C ARG A 39 1.11 0.08 -1.89
N ALA A 40 2.24 -0.63 -2.01
CA ALA A 40 2.70 -1.17 -3.27
C ALA A 40 1.68 -2.15 -3.88
N SER A 41 1.04 -3.01 -3.07
CA SER A 41 -0.06 -3.88 -3.50
C SER A 41 -1.22 -3.07 -4.05
N MET A 42 -1.63 -2.00 -3.35
CA MET A 42 -2.74 -1.17 -3.79
C MET A 42 -2.43 -0.40 -5.08
N GLU A 43 -1.19 0.06 -5.27
CA GLU A 43 -0.71 0.67 -6.52
C GLU A 43 -0.67 -0.35 -7.68
N ALA A 44 -0.48 -1.64 -7.39
CA ALA A 44 -0.63 -2.74 -8.34
C ALA A 44 -2.10 -3.16 -8.57
N GLY A 45 -3.07 -2.51 -7.91
CA GLY A 45 -4.49 -2.85 -7.97
C GLY A 45 -4.88 -4.11 -7.19
N ILE A 46 -4.02 -4.56 -6.27
CA ILE A 46 -4.23 -5.73 -5.41
C ILE A 46 -4.66 -5.22 -4.02
N GLU A 47 -5.90 -5.51 -3.66
CA GLU A 47 -6.47 -5.07 -2.38
C GLU A 47 -6.09 -6.03 -1.24
N VAL A 48 -5.31 -5.54 -0.27
CA VAL A 48 -4.96 -6.27 0.95
C VAL A 48 -5.89 -5.82 2.09
N PRO A 49 -6.56 -6.75 2.82
CA PRO A 49 -7.52 -6.38 3.85
C PRO A 49 -6.83 -5.66 5.03
N LYS A 50 -7.41 -4.53 5.44
CA LYS A 50 -6.90 -3.68 6.51
C LYS A 50 -8.02 -3.07 7.35
N LEU A 51 -7.76 -2.89 8.64
CA LEU A 51 -8.62 -2.14 9.56
C LEU A 51 -7.86 -1.05 10.32
N CYS A 52 -6.55 -1.22 10.55
CA CYS A 52 -5.73 -0.32 11.37
C CYS A 52 -4.73 0.52 10.57
N ALA A 53 -4.95 0.68 9.26
CA ALA A 53 -4.00 1.30 8.35
C ALA A 53 -4.75 2.18 7.35
N THR A 54 -4.30 3.41 7.18
CA THR A 54 -4.83 4.41 6.25
C THR A 54 -3.68 5.30 5.76
N ASP A 55 -3.80 5.93 4.60
CA ASP A 55 -2.76 6.77 4.02
C ASP A 55 -2.55 8.13 4.73
N MET A 56 -3.44 8.47 5.65
CA MET A 56 -3.36 9.71 6.44
C MET A 56 -2.49 9.61 7.69
N VAL A 57 -2.21 8.40 8.20
CA VAL A 57 -1.43 8.19 9.44
C VAL A 57 -0.50 6.99 9.33
N ASP A 58 0.54 6.96 10.17
CA ASP A 58 1.46 5.84 10.23
C ASP A 58 0.77 4.55 10.72
N ALA A 59 1.10 3.43 10.08
CA ALA A 59 0.56 2.12 10.43
C ALA A 59 1.21 1.56 11.71
N PHE A 60 0.41 0.90 12.56
CA PHE A 60 0.86 0.38 13.87
C PHE A 60 0.60 -1.12 14.08
N GLY A 61 -0.01 -1.82 13.11
CA GLY A 61 -0.08 -3.29 13.10
C GLY A 61 -1.00 -3.96 14.13
N SER A 62 -2.11 -3.32 14.51
CA SER A 62 -3.07 -3.90 15.48
C SER A 62 -3.96 -5.00 14.90
N CYS A 63 -4.50 -4.83 13.68
CA CYS A 63 -5.49 -5.76 13.15
C CYS A 63 -4.90 -7.08 12.61
N ARG A 64 -3.63 -7.07 12.20
CA ARG A 64 -2.91 -8.23 11.63
C ARG A 64 -3.59 -8.91 10.42
N LEU A 65 -4.58 -8.27 9.80
CA LEU A 65 -5.28 -8.80 8.63
C LEU A 65 -4.45 -8.71 7.35
N CYS A 66 -3.51 -7.77 7.27
CA CYS A 66 -2.66 -7.53 6.12
C CYS A 66 -1.42 -8.44 6.06
N LEU A 67 -1.52 -9.64 6.63
CA LEU A 67 -0.42 -10.61 6.67
C LEU A 67 -0.33 -11.28 5.29
N VAL A 68 0.87 -11.30 4.71
CA VAL A 68 1.17 -11.82 3.38
C VAL A 68 2.42 -12.70 3.42
N GLU A 69 2.61 -13.53 2.39
CA GLU A 69 3.78 -14.40 2.18
C GLU A 69 4.61 -13.91 0.99
#